data_AF-A0A6I9PB15-F1
#
_entry.id   AF-A0A6I9PB15-F1
#
_cell.length_a   1.000
_cell.length_b   1.000
_cell.length_c   1.000
_cell.angle_alpha   90.00
_cell.angle_beta   90.00
_cell.angle_gamma   90.00
#
_symmetry.space_group_name_H-M   'P 1'
#
loop_
_entity.id
_entity.type
_entity.pdbx_description
1 polymer ?
#
loop_
_entity_poly.entity_id
_entity_poly.type
_entity_poly.pdbx_seq_one_letter_code
_entity_poly.pdbx_strand_id
1 'polypeptide(L)'
;MAVIAGEQQSCLALRGRGHGLDEIMSFETDKQAVYLQVYRPVYFQLVDVLLHKAQFPTDQEYDSWSSDEKEQFRIYRVDISDTLMYVYEMLGAELLSNLYEKLGRLLTNTEQPTSWQHTEALLYGFQSIAETIDVNYSDVIPGLIGLIPRISINNVQLADTVMFTIGALAEWLADHPVMLSSVLPLVLQALGNPDLSVSSVSTLKKICRECKYDLPPYATNIVAVSQEVLIKQIHKTSQCMWLMQALGFLLSALPVEDILKNLHSLITPYIQQLEKLADETPNPSNKLAIIHILGLLSNLFTTLDISKQDDESADGSAPAVKTAPPPPGPNPVVVVLQQVFALIQTVLGKWLNDSQVVEAVCAIFEKSVKTLLHDFAPMVSQLSEMLGQMYSTIPQAPALDLTRQMVHIFASETDHFPPIKALFELVTSVTLSIFQQGRGSSRGGSVKTVKCIEICGTFLNSGHI
;
A
#
# COMPACT_ATOMS: atom_id res chain seq x y z
N MET A 1 9.17 24.75 26.22
CA MET A 1 9.44 26.12 25.67
C MET A 1 10.91 26.40 25.34
N ALA A 2 11.90 26.17 26.21
CA ALA A 2 13.32 26.39 25.87
C ALA A 2 13.89 25.33 24.88
N VAL A 3 13.38 24.09 24.92
CA VAL A 3 13.68 23.02 23.95
C VAL A 3 13.14 23.38 22.56
N ILE A 4 11.88 23.82 22.51
CA ILE A 4 11.14 24.18 21.27
C ILE A 4 11.72 25.44 20.59
N ALA A 5 12.15 26.45 21.35
CA ALA A 5 12.80 27.63 20.79
C ALA A 5 14.18 27.31 20.17
N GLY A 6 14.93 26.35 20.74
CA GLY A 6 16.16 25.84 20.15
C GLY A 6 15.92 24.93 18.93
N GLU A 7 14.79 24.24 18.87
CA GLU A 7 14.42 23.34 17.77
C GLU A 7 13.98 24.09 16.50
N GLN A 8 13.24 25.20 16.60
CA GLN A 8 12.94 26.04 15.42
C GLN A 8 14.20 26.63 14.78
N GLN A 9 15.18 27.01 15.60
CA GLN A 9 16.48 27.49 15.13
C GLN A 9 17.34 26.36 14.53
N SER A 10 17.13 25.13 15.01
CA SER A 10 17.74 23.92 14.45
C SER A 10 17.10 23.53 13.09
N CYS A 11 15.77 23.56 12.93
CA CYS A 11 15.08 23.39 11.64
C CYS A 11 15.56 24.37 10.57
N LEU A 12 15.73 25.65 10.93
CA LEU A 12 16.27 26.66 10.01
C LEU A 12 17.72 26.36 9.61
N ALA A 13 18.54 25.87 10.54
CA ALA A 13 19.90 25.43 10.25
C ALA A 13 19.94 24.15 9.38
N LEU A 14 18.95 23.25 9.49
CA LEU A 14 18.82 22.05 8.67
C LEU A 14 18.56 22.40 7.20
N ARG A 15 17.61 23.33 6.93
CA ARG A 15 17.40 23.87 5.58
C ARG A 15 18.65 24.55 5.01
N GLY A 16 19.36 25.34 5.82
CA GLY A 16 20.61 25.98 5.40
C GLY A 16 21.74 24.99 5.07
N ARG A 17 21.78 23.82 5.72
CA ARG A 17 22.81 22.79 5.48
C ARG A 17 22.53 21.91 4.27
N GLY A 18 21.26 21.68 3.92
CA GLY A 18 20.89 21.05 2.64
C GLY A 18 21.42 21.88 1.45
N HIS A 19 21.26 23.21 1.50
CA HIS A 19 21.85 24.10 0.49
C HIS A 19 23.38 24.06 0.45
N GLY A 20 24.04 23.85 1.60
CA GLY A 20 25.50 23.69 1.64
C GLY A 20 26.01 22.40 0.98
N LEU A 21 25.21 21.32 0.99
CA LEU A 21 25.50 20.09 0.26
C LEU A 21 25.38 20.30 -1.25
N ASP A 22 24.29 20.94 -1.69
CA ASP A 22 24.07 21.28 -3.10
C ASP A 22 25.21 22.15 -3.66
N GLU A 23 25.67 23.12 -2.87
CA GLU A 23 26.81 23.97 -3.25
C GLU A 23 28.11 23.15 -3.40
N ILE A 24 28.41 22.23 -2.47
CA ILE A 24 29.61 21.38 -2.56
C ILE A 24 29.55 20.45 -3.78
N MET A 25 28.37 19.87 -4.05
CA MET A 25 28.17 18.97 -5.19
C MET A 25 28.16 19.69 -6.55
N SER A 26 28.00 21.02 -6.57
CA SER A 26 28.01 21.83 -7.78
C SER A 26 29.42 22.23 -8.28
N PHE A 27 30.48 21.97 -7.50
CA PHE A 27 31.85 22.34 -7.86
C PHE A 27 32.50 21.36 -8.86
N GLU A 28 33.51 21.85 -9.59
CA GLU A 28 34.41 21.01 -10.40
C GLU A 28 35.09 19.93 -9.54
N THR A 29 35.30 18.74 -10.12
CA THR A 29 35.66 17.49 -9.41
C THR A 29 36.86 17.63 -8.46
N ASP A 30 37.88 18.41 -8.84
CA ASP A 30 39.07 18.62 -8.01
C ASP A 30 38.80 19.46 -6.75
N LYS A 31 37.94 20.49 -6.87
CA LYS A 31 37.52 21.31 -5.72
C LYS A 31 36.54 20.55 -4.84
N GLN A 32 35.63 19.80 -5.45
CA GLN A 32 34.68 18.94 -4.75
C GLN A 32 35.43 17.95 -3.85
N ALA A 33 36.45 17.27 -4.36
CA ALA A 33 37.25 16.31 -3.57
C ALA A 33 37.90 16.95 -2.34
N VAL A 34 38.48 18.15 -2.49
CA VAL A 34 39.12 18.87 -1.37
C VAL A 34 38.10 19.29 -0.32
N TYR A 35 36.95 19.84 -0.72
CA TYR A 35 35.91 20.24 0.22
C TYR A 35 35.27 19.04 0.91
N LEU A 36 35.02 17.95 0.19
CA LEU A 36 34.54 16.71 0.78
C LEU A 36 35.51 16.18 1.84
N GLN A 37 36.82 16.22 1.58
CA GLN A 37 37.82 15.79 2.58
C GLN A 37 37.78 16.63 3.87
N VAL A 38 37.58 17.95 3.75
CA VAL A 38 37.53 18.87 4.90
C VAL A 38 36.21 18.74 5.67
N TYR A 39 35.09 18.62 4.98
CA TYR A 39 33.77 18.64 5.61
C TYR A 39 33.28 17.25 6.05
N ARG A 40 33.82 16.15 5.52
CA ARG A 40 33.40 14.78 5.90
C ARG A 40 33.40 14.54 7.41
N PRO A 41 34.42 14.92 8.21
CA PRO A 41 34.38 14.78 9.67
C PRO A 41 33.28 15.63 10.33
N VAL A 42 33.00 16.82 9.77
CA VAL A 42 31.94 17.71 10.26
C VAL A 42 30.57 17.10 10.04
N TYR A 43 30.36 16.42 8.91
CA TYR A 43 29.11 15.71 8.63
C TYR A 43 28.93 14.46 9.48
N PHE A 44 29.99 13.71 9.79
CA PHE A 44 29.92 12.65 10.80
C PHE A 44 29.53 13.19 12.18
N GLN A 45 30.11 14.32 12.60
CA GLN A 45 29.71 14.99 13.83
C GLN A 45 28.26 15.47 13.78
N LEU A 46 27.80 15.95 12.63
CA LEU A 46 26.41 16.36 12.42
C LEU A 46 25.47 15.17 12.62
N VAL A 47 25.76 14.01 12.01
CA VAL A 47 24.97 12.78 12.22
C VAL A 47 24.82 12.47 13.71
N ASP A 48 25.91 12.52 14.47
CA ASP A 48 25.87 12.24 15.91
C ASP A 48 24.98 13.22 16.68
N VAL A 49 25.02 14.50 16.31
CA VAL A 49 24.14 15.52 16.89
C VAL A 49 22.69 15.27 16.49
N LEU A 50 22.41 14.95 15.23
CA LEU A 50 21.06 14.71 14.72
C LEU A 50 20.42 13.49 15.38
N LEU A 51 21.15 12.38 15.50
CA LEU A 51 20.64 11.18 16.17
C LEU A 51 20.36 11.44 17.65
N HIS A 52 21.23 12.20 18.32
CA HIS A 52 20.98 12.59 19.71
C HIS A 52 19.75 13.51 19.83
N LYS A 53 19.52 14.41 18.87
CA LYS A 53 18.35 15.30 18.83
C LYS A 53 17.05 14.57 18.44
N ALA A 54 17.14 13.49 17.67
CA ALA A 54 16.01 12.67 17.28
C ALA A 54 15.64 11.63 18.35
N GLN A 55 16.53 11.39 19.33
CA GLN A 55 16.30 10.45 20.41
C GLN A 55 15.13 10.90 21.28
N PHE A 56 14.21 9.98 21.57
CA PHE A 56 13.14 10.26 22.53
C PHE A 56 13.68 10.62 23.92
N PRO A 57 12.99 11.50 24.66
CA PRO A 57 13.29 11.72 26.06
C PRO A 57 12.91 10.51 26.92
N THR A 58 13.13 10.58 28.23
CA THR A 58 12.69 9.53 29.16
C THR A 58 11.16 9.37 29.11
N ASP A 59 10.65 8.18 29.42
CA ASP A 59 9.21 7.90 29.38
C ASP A 59 8.41 8.90 30.25
N GLN A 60 8.92 9.23 31.44
CA GLN A 60 8.30 10.21 32.33
C GLN A 60 8.22 11.63 31.73
N GLU A 61 9.27 12.05 31.03
CA GLU A 61 9.30 13.34 30.35
C GLU A 61 8.39 13.34 29.13
N TYR A 62 8.44 12.29 28.31
CA TYR A 62 7.59 12.16 27.14
C TYR A 62 6.10 12.12 27.49
N ASP A 63 5.73 11.46 28.60
CA ASP A 63 4.36 11.43 29.09
C ASP A 63 3.88 12.80 29.59
N SER A 64 4.79 13.66 30.03
CA SER A 64 4.46 15.02 30.45
C SER A 64 4.20 15.98 29.28
N TRP A 65 4.61 15.62 28.06
CA TRP A 65 4.42 16.45 26.87
C TRP A 65 2.96 16.47 26.43
N SER A 66 2.51 17.65 26.00
CA SER A 66 1.22 17.83 25.36
C SER A 66 1.14 17.15 23.99
N SER A 67 -0.08 16.98 23.46
CA SER A 67 -0.29 16.42 22.12
C SER A 67 0.40 17.24 21.03
N ASP A 68 0.40 18.57 21.16
CA ASP A 68 1.03 19.47 20.19
C ASP A 68 2.56 19.37 20.23
N GLU A 69 3.16 19.20 21.41
CA GLU A 69 4.60 19.00 21.56
C GLU A 69 5.05 17.66 20.96
N LYS A 70 4.29 16.58 21.18
CA LYS A 70 4.56 15.27 20.56
C LYS A 70 4.48 15.34 19.03
N GLU A 71 3.49 16.04 18.49
CA GLU A 71 3.36 16.22 17.03
C GLU A 71 4.48 17.10 16.46
N GLN A 72 4.87 18.17 17.14
CA GLN A 72 6.02 18.99 16.74
C GLN A 72 7.31 18.17 16.72
N PHE A 73 7.55 17.34 17.73
CA PHE A 73 8.71 16.45 17.75
C PHE A 73 8.66 15.40 16.63
N ARG A 74 7.48 14.86 16.31
CA ARG A 74 7.30 13.95 15.17
C ARG A 74 7.68 14.62 13.86
N ILE A 75 7.21 15.86 13.62
CA ILE A 75 7.56 16.65 12.44
C ILE A 75 9.06 16.95 12.41
N TYR A 76 9.64 17.35 13.55
CA TYR A 76 11.07 17.61 13.66
C TYR A 76 11.92 16.38 13.32
N ARG A 77 11.49 15.19 13.75
CA ARG A 77 12.13 13.94 13.34
C ARG A 77 12.06 13.76 11.83
N VAL A 78 10.91 13.96 11.19
CA VAL A 78 10.81 13.91 9.72
C VAL A 78 11.82 14.85 9.04
N ASP A 79 11.97 16.10 9.51
CA ASP A 79 12.99 17.03 8.98
C ASP A 79 14.44 16.50 9.17
N ILE A 80 14.72 15.83 10.30
CA ILE A 80 16.00 15.15 10.53
C ILE A 80 16.18 13.99 9.56
N SER A 81 15.15 13.18 9.31
CA SER A 81 15.19 12.06 8.36
C SER A 81 15.60 12.53 6.97
N ASP A 82 14.94 13.58 6.47
CA ASP A 82 15.25 14.18 5.18
C ASP A 82 16.70 14.67 5.14
N THR A 83 17.15 15.30 6.23
CA THR A 83 18.56 15.74 6.34
C THR A 83 19.52 14.56 6.33
N LEU A 84 19.25 13.48 7.06
CA LEU A 84 20.09 12.28 7.10
C LEU A 84 20.20 11.61 5.73
N MET A 85 19.13 11.64 4.92
CA MET A 85 19.15 11.18 3.54
C MET A 85 20.17 11.97 2.70
N TYR A 86 20.14 13.30 2.72
CA TYR A 86 21.14 14.12 2.01
C TYR A 86 22.57 13.91 2.54
N VAL A 87 22.72 13.72 3.85
CA VAL A 87 24.03 13.43 4.44
C VAL A 87 24.55 12.06 3.98
N TYR A 88 23.66 11.08 3.78
CA TYR A 88 24.03 9.77 3.23
C TYR A 88 24.54 9.87 1.79
N GLU A 89 23.97 10.73 0.95
CA GLU A 89 24.50 10.95 -0.42
C GLU A 89 25.97 11.41 -0.41
N MET A 90 26.39 12.14 0.62
CA MET A 90 27.77 12.62 0.77
C MET A 90 28.70 11.62 1.48
N LEU A 91 28.21 10.95 2.54
CA LEU A 91 29.01 10.04 3.35
C LEU A 91 29.03 8.61 2.80
N GLY A 92 27.99 8.19 2.10
CA GLY A 92 27.84 6.87 1.50
C GLY A 92 27.94 5.73 2.51
N ALA A 93 28.52 4.60 2.08
CA ALA A 93 28.60 3.37 2.85
C ALA A 93 29.34 3.48 4.20
N GLU A 94 30.23 4.48 4.37
CA GLU A 94 30.89 4.71 5.66
C GLU A 94 29.89 5.14 6.75
N LEU A 95 28.83 5.86 6.39
CA LEU A 95 27.76 6.19 7.34
C LEU A 95 27.02 4.93 7.80
N LEU A 96 26.68 4.03 6.88
CA LEU A 96 26.04 2.75 7.21
C LEU A 96 26.92 1.91 8.13
N SER A 97 28.22 1.82 7.81
CA SER A 97 29.19 1.08 8.63
C SER A 97 29.29 1.67 10.04
N ASN A 98 29.36 3.00 10.15
CA ASN A 98 29.40 3.70 11.43
C ASN A 98 28.12 3.47 12.27
N LEU A 99 26.93 3.52 11.65
CA LEU A 99 25.68 3.23 12.35
C LEU A 99 25.61 1.76 12.79
N TYR A 100 26.08 0.84 11.94
CA TYR A 100 26.09 -0.60 12.23
C TYR A 100 27.02 -0.92 13.40
N GLU A 101 28.22 -0.36 13.41
CA GLU A 101 29.16 -0.51 14.52
C GLU A 101 28.60 0.04 15.83
N LYS A 102 27.96 1.22 15.79
CA LYS A 102 27.32 1.81 16.98
C LYS A 102 26.18 0.95 17.51
N LEU A 103 25.30 0.47 16.63
CA LEU A 103 24.19 -0.39 17.02
C LEU A 103 24.67 -1.75 17.52
N GLY A 104 25.62 -2.38 16.82
CA GLY A 104 26.22 -3.66 17.21
C GLY A 104 26.92 -3.57 18.57
N ARG A 105 27.69 -2.50 18.81
CA ARG A 105 28.32 -2.23 20.10
C ARG A 105 27.29 -2.04 21.20
N LEU A 106 26.21 -1.31 20.94
CA LEU A 106 25.14 -1.08 21.92
C LEU A 106 24.46 -2.40 22.30
N LEU A 107 24.12 -3.25 21.33
CA LEU A 107 23.40 -4.51 21.55
C LEU A 107 24.27 -5.62 22.17
N THR A 108 25.59 -5.54 22.02
CA THR A 108 26.53 -6.54 22.57
C THR A 108 27.14 -6.14 23.91
N ASN A 109 27.04 -4.86 24.30
CA ASN A 109 27.58 -4.39 25.56
C ASN A 109 26.69 -4.79 26.74
N THR A 110 27.13 -5.78 27.52
CA THR A 110 26.40 -6.30 28.69
C THR A 110 26.60 -5.48 29.96
N GLU A 111 27.51 -4.50 29.98
CA GLU A 111 27.89 -3.78 31.19
C GLU A 111 26.97 -2.60 31.54
N GLN A 112 26.18 -2.11 30.58
CA GLN A 112 25.27 -0.98 30.78
C GLN A 112 23.83 -1.32 30.38
N PRO A 113 22.82 -0.91 31.17
CA PRO A 113 21.43 -1.06 30.75
C PRO A 113 21.19 -0.22 29.49
N THR A 114 20.88 -0.90 28.39
CA THR A 114 20.57 -0.24 27.11
C THR A 114 19.22 0.44 27.20
N SER A 115 19.21 1.76 27.09
CA SER A 115 17.98 2.54 26.92
C SER A 115 17.36 2.24 25.54
N TRP A 116 16.06 1.94 25.52
CA TRP A 116 15.33 1.70 24.27
C TRP A 116 15.39 2.92 23.37
N GLN A 117 15.39 4.13 23.94
CA GLN A 117 15.49 5.40 23.22
C GLN A 117 16.78 5.48 22.40
N HIS A 118 17.92 5.09 22.99
CA HIS A 118 19.20 5.15 22.27
C HIS A 118 19.28 4.11 21.14
N THR A 119 18.73 2.91 21.40
CA THR A 119 18.63 1.86 20.37
C THR A 119 17.71 2.30 19.23
N GLU A 120 16.56 2.90 19.58
CA GLU A 120 15.59 3.42 18.63
C GLU A 120 16.17 4.54 17.78
N ALA A 121 16.93 5.48 18.35
CA ALA A 121 17.53 6.58 17.61
C ALA A 121 18.54 6.10 16.55
N LEU A 122 19.36 5.10 16.88
CA LEU A 122 20.30 4.51 15.91
C LEU A 122 19.55 3.76 14.80
N LEU A 123 18.52 2.99 15.15
CA LEU A 123 17.70 2.28 14.17
C LEU A 123 16.90 3.25 13.29
N TYR A 124 16.41 4.34 13.86
CA TYR A 124 15.78 5.43 13.14
C TYR A 124 16.71 6.07 12.13
N GLY A 125 17.98 6.28 12.49
CA GLY A 125 19.00 6.74 11.54
C GLY A 125 19.17 5.82 10.33
N PHE A 126 19.14 4.49 10.56
CA PHE A 126 19.11 3.51 9.47
C PHE A 126 17.82 3.59 8.65
N GLN A 127 16.67 3.64 9.32
CA GLN A 127 15.36 3.76 8.67
C GLN A 127 15.32 4.95 7.72
N SER A 128 15.85 6.10 8.15
CA SER A 128 15.85 7.36 7.40
C SER A 128 16.61 7.30 6.07
N ILE A 129 17.55 6.37 5.92
CA ILE A 129 18.41 6.27 4.74
C ILE A 129 18.17 4.97 3.96
N ALA A 130 17.41 4.02 4.51
CA ALA A 130 17.25 2.67 3.98
C ALA A 130 16.70 2.61 2.55
N GLU A 131 15.73 3.47 2.19
CA GLU A 131 15.15 3.52 0.83
C GLU A 131 16.09 4.18 -0.19
N THR A 132 17.19 4.82 0.25
CA THR A 132 18.18 5.51 -0.61
C THR A 132 19.43 4.65 -0.83
N ILE A 133 19.55 3.51 -0.17
CA ILE A 133 20.72 2.64 -0.29
C ILE A 133 20.71 1.98 -1.68
N ASP A 134 21.80 2.15 -2.43
CA ASP A 134 22.01 1.41 -3.68
C ASP A 134 22.12 -0.09 -3.38
N VAL A 135 21.20 -0.87 -3.97
CA VAL A 135 21.08 -2.32 -3.81
C VAL A 135 22.37 -3.09 -4.09
N ASN A 136 23.29 -2.50 -4.87
CA ASN A 136 24.54 -3.15 -5.28
C ASN A 136 25.69 -3.05 -4.25
N TYR A 137 25.58 -2.23 -3.19
CA TYR A 137 26.77 -1.75 -2.46
C TYR A 137 26.83 -1.99 -0.95
N SER A 138 25.88 -2.68 -0.32
CA SER A 138 25.86 -2.72 1.15
C SER A 138 26.05 -4.11 1.75
N ASP A 139 27.32 -4.48 1.96
CA ASP A 139 27.74 -5.57 2.85
C ASP A 139 27.22 -5.40 4.29
N VAL A 140 26.77 -4.19 4.65
CA VAL A 140 26.29 -3.83 5.98
C VAL A 140 24.84 -4.26 6.21
N ILE A 141 23.99 -4.27 5.18
CA ILE A 141 22.55 -4.57 5.32
C ILE A 141 22.29 -6.00 5.83
N PRO A 142 22.98 -7.04 5.33
CA PRO A 142 22.85 -8.37 5.91
C PRO A 142 23.18 -8.41 7.41
N GLY A 143 24.23 -7.68 7.82
CA GLY A 143 24.61 -7.54 9.22
C GLY A 143 23.52 -6.86 10.05
N LEU A 144 22.96 -5.74 9.56
CA LEU A 144 21.87 -5.03 10.20
C LEU A 144 20.63 -5.93 10.39
N ILE A 145 20.22 -6.65 9.34
CA ILE A 145 19.11 -7.60 9.42
C ILE A 145 19.38 -8.68 10.47
N GLY A 146 20.63 -9.17 10.57
CA GLY A 146 21.05 -10.10 11.61
C GLY A 146 21.00 -9.54 13.04
N LEU A 147 21.06 -8.21 13.20
CA LEU A 147 20.93 -7.53 14.49
C LEU A 147 19.48 -7.27 14.89
N ILE A 148 18.56 -7.04 13.93
CA ILE A 148 17.15 -6.70 14.23
C ILE A 148 16.48 -7.70 15.19
N PRO A 149 16.58 -9.03 15.00
CA PRO A 149 16.00 -10.01 15.94
C PRO A 149 16.60 -10.00 17.35
N ARG A 150 17.78 -9.37 17.53
CA ARG A 150 18.45 -9.26 18.84
C ARG A 150 18.00 -8.04 19.64
N ILE A 151 17.25 -7.13 19.02
CA ILE A 151 16.72 -5.94 19.69
C ILE A 151 15.64 -6.37 20.69
N SER A 152 15.81 -5.99 21.96
CA SER A 152 14.81 -6.23 23.00
C SER A 152 13.64 -5.26 22.84
N ILE A 153 12.63 -5.66 22.08
CA ILE A 153 11.42 -4.85 21.83
C ILE A 153 10.58 -4.79 23.12
N ASN A 154 10.77 -3.74 23.91
CA ASN A 154 10.09 -3.49 25.18
C ASN A 154 9.22 -2.22 25.18
N ASN A 155 9.16 -1.51 24.05
CA ASN A 155 8.47 -0.24 23.90
C ASN A 155 7.84 -0.15 22.49
N VAL A 156 6.67 0.50 22.37
CA VAL A 156 5.90 0.60 21.14
C VAL A 156 6.62 1.44 20.07
N GLN A 157 7.24 2.55 20.46
CA GLN A 157 8.00 3.40 19.53
C GLN A 157 9.19 2.65 18.92
N LEU A 158 9.93 1.89 19.74
CA LEU A 158 11.00 1.04 19.23
C LEU A 158 10.46 -0.05 18.28
N ALA A 159 9.33 -0.68 18.63
CA ALA A 159 8.70 -1.69 17.80
C ALA A 159 8.26 -1.11 16.43
N ASP A 160 7.66 0.09 16.42
CA ASP A 160 7.30 0.79 15.19
C ASP A 160 8.52 1.07 14.32
N THR A 161 9.61 1.60 14.90
CA THR A 161 10.87 1.87 14.19
C THR A 161 11.47 0.59 13.62
N VAL A 162 11.40 -0.54 14.33
CA VAL A 162 11.79 -1.86 13.79
C VAL A 162 10.93 -2.23 12.59
N MET A 163 9.61 -2.16 12.69
CA MET A 163 8.71 -2.49 11.58
C MET A 163 8.99 -1.60 10.36
N PHE A 164 9.06 -0.28 10.54
CA PHE A 164 9.32 0.64 9.44
C PHE A 164 10.70 0.44 8.81
N THR A 165 11.72 0.08 9.60
CA THR A 165 13.05 -0.27 9.07
C THR A 165 12.98 -1.51 8.19
N ILE A 166 12.30 -2.57 8.65
CA ILE A 166 12.09 -3.78 7.83
C ILE A 166 11.33 -3.43 6.55
N GLY A 167 10.29 -2.60 6.64
CA GLY A 167 9.50 -2.17 5.50
C GLY A 167 10.30 -1.33 4.50
N ALA A 168 11.21 -0.49 4.96
CA ALA A 168 12.11 0.30 4.10
C ALA A 168 13.14 -0.58 3.37
N LEU A 169 13.48 -1.74 3.93
CA LEU A 169 14.39 -2.72 3.32
C LEU A 169 13.68 -3.73 2.39
N ALA A 170 12.37 -3.56 2.11
CA ALA A 170 11.60 -4.54 1.35
C ALA A 170 12.12 -4.76 -0.08
N GLU A 171 12.58 -3.71 -0.76
CA GLU A 171 13.17 -3.81 -2.10
C GLU A 171 14.49 -4.61 -2.06
N TRP A 172 15.37 -4.30 -1.11
CA TRP A 172 16.61 -5.05 -0.90
C TRP A 172 16.35 -6.53 -0.54
N LEU A 173 15.29 -6.83 0.21
CA LEU A 173 14.88 -8.19 0.55
C LEU A 173 14.41 -8.99 -0.67
N ALA A 174 13.88 -8.34 -1.71
CA ALA A 174 13.51 -9.00 -2.96
C ALA A 174 14.75 -9.58 -3.68
N ASP A 175 15.87 -8.87 -3.64
CA ASP A 175 17.15 -9.35 -4.19
C ASP A 175 17.87 -10.38 -3.27
N HIS A 176 17.47 -10.46 -2.00
CA HIS A 176 18.11 -11.28 -0.97
C HIS A 176 17.10 -12.14 -0.17
N PRO A 177 16.33 -13.02 -0.83
CA PRO A 177 15.17 -13.68 -0.23
C PRO A 177 15.50 -14.59 0.96
N VAL A 178 16.75 -15.07 1.08
CA VAL A 178 17.23 -15.86 2.24
C VAL A 178 16.99 -15.12 3.57
N MET A 179 17.09 -13.79 3.54
CA MET A 179 16.95 -12.94 4.73
C MET A 179 15.49 -12.75 5.18
N LEU A 180 14.50 -13.11 4.35
CA LEU A 180 13.07 -13.06 4.73
C LEU A 180 12.79 -13.89 5.98
N SER A 181 13.46 -15.04 6.10
CA SER A 181 13.34 -15.94 7.26
C SER A 181 13.69 -15.28 8.60
N SER A 182 14.53 -14.25 8.59
CA SER A 182 14.96 -13.53 9.79
C SER A 182 13.99 -12.43 10.24
N VAL A 183 13.27 -11.82 9.29
CA VAL A 183 12.42 -10.64 9.57
C VAL A 183 10.93 -10.94 9.55
N LEU A 184 10.48 -11.86 8.69
CA LEU A 184 9.06 -12.15 8.52
C LEU A 184 8.38 -12.64 9.82
N PRO A 185 9.00 -13.49 10.67
CA PRO A 185 8.41 -13.87 11.95
C PRO A 185 8.13 -12.67 12.88
N LEU A 186 9.00 -11.66 12.89
CA LEU A 186 8.82 -10.45 13.69
C LEU A 186 7.62 -9.64 13.20
N VAL A 187 7.48 -9.49 11.88
CA VAL A 187 6.36 -8.76 11.26
C VAL A 187 5.03 -9.46 11.55
N LEU A 188 4.99 -10.79 11.40
CA LEU A 188 3.78 -11.58 11.67
C LEU A 188 3.40 -11.58 13.14
N GLN A 189 4.38 -11.60 14.05
CA GLN A 189 4.13 -11.46 15.49
C GLN A 189 3.57 -10.06 15.82
N ALA A 190 4.14 -9.00 15.24
CA ALA A 190 3.70 -7.63 15.45
C ALA A 190 2.27 -7.38 14.92
N LEU A 191 1.83 -8.13 13.91
CA LEU A 191 0.47 -8.05 13.36
C LEU A 191 -0.61 -8.35 14.41
N GLY A 192 -0.30 -9.17 15.41
CA GLY A 192 -1.21 -9.46 16.52
C GLY A 192 -1.35 -8.35 17.56
N ASN A 193 -0.55 -7.27 17.47
CA ASN A 193 -0.57 -6.16 18.42
C ASN A 193 -1.33 -4.95 17.84
N PRO A 194 -2.46 -4.52 18.45
CA PRO A 194 -3.24 -3.39 17.97
C PRO A 194 -2.48 -2.05 17.99
N ASP A 195 -1.52 -1.88 18.91
CA ASP A 195 -0.71 -0.65 19.00
C ASP A 195 0.26 -0.52 17.81
N LEU A 196 0.62 -1.65 17.18
CA LEU A 196 1.52 -1.71 16.01
C LEU A 196 0.75 -1.89 14.70
N SER A 197 -0.56 -1.67 14.70
CA SER A 197 -1.45 -1.95 13.57
C SER A 197 -1.04 -1.23 12.28
N VAL A 198 -0.62 0.03 12.36
CA VAL A 198 -0.21 0.81 11.18
C VAL A 198 1.12 0.31 10.62
N SER A 199 2.13 0.16 11.49
CA SER A 199 3.49 -0.16 11.10
C SER A 199 3.63 -1.61 10.61
N SER A 200 3.06 -2.57 11.33
CA SER A 200 3.10 -4.01 10.97
C SER A 200 2.39 -4.30 9.65
N VAL A 201 1.16 -3.77 9.45
CA VAL A 201 0.38 -4.00 8.22
C VAL A 201 1.04 -3.31 7.02
N SER A 202 1.53 -2.08 7.18
CA SER A 202 2.25 -1.37 6.12
C SER A 202 3.51 -2.13 5.70
N THR A 203 4.27 -2.64 6.67
CA THR A 203 5.48 -3.43 6.45
C THR A 203 5.17 -4.74 5.74
N LEU A 204 4.17 -5.49 6.21
CA LEU A 204 3.73 -6.72 5.56
C LEU A 204 3.29 -6.45 4.11
N LYS A 205 2.55 -5.37 3.87
CA LYS A 205 2.16 -4.97 2.51
C LYS A 205 3.36 -4.67 1.62
N LYS A 206 4.38 -3.96 2.11
CA LYS A 206 5.62 -3.70 1.35
C LYS A 206 6.35 -5.01 1.02
N ILE A 207 6.55 -5.88 2.01
CA ILE A 207 7.18 -7.20 1.80
C ILE A 207 6.40 -8.03 0.78
N CYS A 208 5.07 -8.12 0.92
CA CYS A 208 4.23 -8.85 -0.03
C CYS A 208 4.31 -8.27 -1.44
N ARG A 209 4.48 -6.96 -1.60
CA ARG A 209 4.58 -6.31 -2.91
C ARG A 209 5.93 -6.57 -3.58
N GLU A 210 7.03 -6.35 -2.86
CA GLU A 210 8.37 -6.45 -3.43
C GLU A 210 8.84 -7.91 -3.55
N CYS A 211 8.57 -8.76 -2.55
CA CYS A 211 9.11 -10.12 -2.48
C CYS A 211 8.13 -11.20 -2.94
N LYS A 212 7.06 -10.85 -3.65
CA LYS A 212 5.94 -11.77 -3.97
C LYS A 212 6.37 -13.13 -4.53
N TYR A 213 7.41 -13.20 -5.36
CA TYR A 213 7.87 -14.43 -5.99
C TYR A 213 8.63 -15.37 -5.06
N ASP A 214 9.20 -14.85 -3.97
CA ASP A 214 9.94 -15.61 -2.95
C ASP A 214 9.10 -15.93 -1.70
N LEU A 215 7.89 -15.36 -1.62
CA LEU A 215 6.95 -15.62 -0.55
C LEU A 215 6.09 -16.90 -0.62
N PRO A 216 5.99 -17.68 -1.74
CA PRO A 216 5.20 -18.90 -1.76
C PRO A 216 5.47 -19.90 -0.61
N PRO A 217 6.73 -20.13 -0.16
CA PRO A 217 7.02 -20.98 0.99
C PRO A 217 6.40 -20.49 2.32
N TYR A 218 6.13 -19.19 2.43
CA TYR A 218 5.58 -18.55 3.64
C TYR A 218 4.07 -18.29 3.53
N ALA A 219 3.48 -18.46 2.36
CA ALA A 219 2.12 -18.01 2.05
C ALA A 219 1.06 -18.56 3.01
N THR A 220 1.12 -19.87 3.32
CA THR A 220 0.18 -20.51 4.25
C THR A 220 0.21 -19.86 5.63
N ASN A 221 1.40 -19.54 6.16
CA ASN A 221 1.54 -18.91 7.46
C ASN A 221 1.05 -17.46 7.45
N ILE A 222 1.40 -16.70 6.39
CA ILE A 222 0.95 -15.31 6.24
C ILE A 222 -0.58 -15.24 6.15
N VAL A 223 -1.20 -16.09 5.35
CA VAL A 223 -2.67 -16.16 5.21
C VAL A 223 -3.32 -16.53 6.55
N ALA A 224 -2.80 -17.54 7.26
CA ALA A 224 -3.35 -17.98 8.54
C ALA A 224 -3.32 -16.87 9.60
N VAL A 225 -2.16 -16.23 9.80
CA VAL A 225 -2.01 -15.12 10.77
C VAL A 225 -2.90 -13.94 10.37
N SER A 226 -2.98 -13.61 9.08
CA SER A 226 -3.82 -12.52 8.57
C SER A 226 -5.31 -12.78 8.80
N GLN A 227 -5.78 -14.02 8.57
CA GLN A 227 -7.15 -14.42 8.87
C GLN A 227 -7.45 -14.32 10.37
N GLU A 228 -6.53 -14.77 11.22
CA GLU A 228 -6.71 -14.72 12.67
C GLU A 228 -6.87 -13.28 13.18
N VAL A 229 -6.01 -12.35 12.76
CA VAL A 229 -6.09 -10.94 13.19
C VAL A 229 -7.33 -10.23 12.66
N LEU A 230 -7.79 -10.61 11.46
CA LEU A 230 -9.04 -10.11 10.86
C LEU A 230 -10.27 -10.60 11.63
N ILE A 231 -10.33 -11.89 11.98
CA ILE A 231 -11.42 -12.48 12.77
C ILE A 231 -11.47 -11.86 14.17
N LYS A 232 -10.30 -11.65 14.80
CA LYS A 232 -10.18 -11.00 16.11
C LYS A 232 -10.43 -9.48 16.08
N GLN A 233 -10.60 -8.88 14.91
CA GLN A 233 -10.80 -7.44 14.73
C GLN A 233 -9.70 -6.59 15.40
N ILE A 234 -8.44 -7.03 15.30
CA ILE A 234 -7.29 -6.33 15.89
C ILE A 234 -7.08 -4.94 15.25
N HIS A 235 -7.35 -4.84 13.95
CA HIS A 235 -7.06 -3.67 13.14
C HIS A 235 -8.31 -2.82 12.84
N LYS A 236 -8.11 -1.51 12.63
CA LYS A 236 -9.17 -0.62 12.12
C LYS A 236 -9.38 -0.85 10.63
N THR A 237 -10.53 -0.42 10.12
CA THR A 237 -10.95 -0.57 8.72
C THR A 237 -9.84 -0.28 7.71
N SER A 238 -9.14 0.86 7.82
CA SER A 238 -8.09 1.24 6.86
C SER A 238 -6.94 0.23 6.81
N GLN A 239 -6.52 -0.29 7.96
CA GLN A 239 -5.46 -1.30 8.03
C GLN A 239 -5.95 -2.67 7.53
N CYS A 240 -7.22 -3.04 7.78
CA CYS A 240 -7.79 -4.24 7.15
C CYS A 240 -7.74 -4.14 5.61
N MET A 241 -8.02 -2.96 5.04
CA MET A 241 -7.90 -2.75 3.58
C MET A 241 -6.47 -2.95 3.09
N TRP A 242 -5.47 -2.43 3.82
CA TRP A 242 -4.05 -2.64 3.47
C TRP A 242 -3.63 -4.10 3.63
N LEU A 243 -4.16 -4.81 4.61
CA LEU A 243 -3.91 -6.23 4.80
C LEU A 243 -4.49 -7.05 3.64
N MET A 244 -5.70 -6.73 3.16
CA MET A 244 -6.26 -7.38 1.96
C MET A 244 -5.41 -7.10 0.71
N GLN A 245 -4.82 -5.91 0.59
CA GLN A 245 -3.86 -5.61 -0.48
C GLN A 245 -2.56 -6.42 -0.36
N ALA A 246 -2.04 -6.59 0.86
CA ALA A 246 -0.87 -7.44 1.11
C ALA A 246 -1.15 -8.90 0.69
N LEU A 247 -2.34 -9.40 1.02
CA LEU A 247 -2.77 -10.75 0.62
C LEU A 247 -2.97 -10.85 -0.89
N GLY A 248 -3.48 -9.83 -1.58
CA GLY A 248 -3.60 -9.86 -3.04
C GLY A 248 -2.25 -9.98 -3.74
N PHE A 249 -1.22 -9.23 -3.29
CA PHE A 249 0.14 -9.39 -3.80
C PHE A 249 0.76 -10.77 -3.49
N LEU A 250 0.52 -11.30 -2.28
CA LEU A 250 1.00 -12.63 -1.91
C LEU A 250 0.38 -13.72 -2.81
N LEU A 251 -0.94 -13.68 -2.97
CA LEU A 251 -1.67 -14.68 -3.72
C LEU A 251 -1.38 -14.62 -5.22
N SER A 252 -1.06 -13.44 -5.77
CA SER A 252 -0.79 -13.30 -7.20
C SER A 252 0.46 -14.02 -7.70
N ALA A 253 1.34 -14.48 -6.80
CA ALA A 253 2.52 -15.27 -7.13
C ALA A 253 2.34 -16.78 -6.90
N LEU A 254 1.16 -17.24 -6.46
CA LEU A 254 0.89 -18.66 -6.24
C LEU A 254 0.38 -19.35 -7.51
N PRO A 255 0.48 -20.69 -7.58
CA PRO A 255 -0.23 -21.47 -8.60
C PRO A 255 -1.75 -21.24 -8.52
N VAL A 256 -2.42 -21.21 -9.67
CA VAL A 256 -3.87 -20.91 -9.78
C VAL A 256 -4.74 -21.78 -8.85
N GLU A 257 -4.40 -23.06 -8.68
CA GLU A 257 -5.11 -23.97 -7.77
C GLU A 257 -5.05 -23.53 -6.31
N ASP A 258 -3.86 -23.08 -5.88
CA ASP A 258 -3.64 -22.57 -4.53
C ASP A 258 -4.27 -21.19 -4.34
N ILE A 259 -4.29 -20.34 -5.39
CA ILE A 259 -5.01 -19.06 -5.36
C ILE A 259 -6.47 -19.32 -5.01
N LEU A 260 -7.17 -20.15 -5.80
CA LEU A 260 -8.59 -20.42 -5.58
C LEU A 260 -8.88 -20.96 -4.19
N LYS A 261 -8.06 -21.89 -3.70
CA LYS A 261 -8.21 -22.47 -2.36
C LYS A 261 -8.07 -21.42 -1.25
N ASN A 262 -7.02 -20.61 -1.31
CA ASN A 262 -6.77 -19.56 -0.31
C ASN A 262 -7.82 -18.45 -0.38
N LEU A 263 -8.19 -18.05 -1.60
CA LEU A 263 -9.20 -17.02 -1.85
C LEU A 263 -10.54 -17.46 -1.28
N HIS A 264 -10.99 -18.69 -1.56
CA HIS A 264 -12.22 -19.25 -1.00
C HIS A 264 -12.19 -19.29 0.53
N SER A 265 -11.07 -19.70 1.14
CA SER A 265 -10.92 -19.69 2.60
C SER A 265 -10.98 -18.28 3.19
N LEU A 266 -10.41 -17.28 2.51
CA LEU A 266 -10.35 -15.90 2.97
C LEU A 266 -11.69 -15.18 2.88
N ILE A 267 -12.44 -15.38 1.78
CA ILE A 267 -13.65 -14.60 1.51
C ILE A 267 -14.94 -15.24 2.03
N THR A 268 -15.00 -16.56 2.17
CA THR A 268 -16.23 -17.28 2.54
C THR A 268 -16.89 -16.75 3.82
N PRO A 269 -16.14 -16.49 4.92
CA PRO A 269 -16.74 -15.92 6.13
C PRO A 269 -17.42 -14.56 5.88
N TYR A 270 -16.84 -13.74 5.01
CA TYR A 270 -17.36 -12.42 4.66
C TYR A 270 -18.54 -12.50 3.70
N ILE A 271 -18.54 -13.46 2.76
CA ILE A 271 -19.71 -13.72 1.89
C ILE A 271 -20.90 -14.13 2.74
N GLN A 272 -20.72 -15.09 3.65
CA GLN A 272 -21.79 -15.55 4.55
C GLN A 272 -22.32 -14.43 5.44
N GLN A 273 -21.43 -13.56 5.92
CA GLN A 273 -21.82 -12.38 6.68
C GLN A 273 -22.60 -11.39 5.80
N LEU A 274 -22.17 -11.17 4.55
CA LEU A 274 -22.85 -10.29 3.61
C LEU A 274 -24.23 -10.82 3.21
N GLU A 275 -24.40 -12.13 3.03
CA GLU A 275 -25.70 -12.79 2.81
C GLU A 275 -26.66 -12.50 3.95
N LYS A 276 -26.22 -12.71 5.19
CA LYS A 276 -27.04 -12.40 6.38
C LYS A 276 -27.44 -10.92 6.43
N LEU A 277 -26.48 -10.01 6.21
CA LEU A 277 -26.74 -8.57 6.20
C LEU A 277 -27.65 -8.15 5.04
N ALA A 278 -27.58 -8.84 3.90
CA ALA A 278 -28.42 -8.61 2.74
C ALA A 278 -29.86 -9.06 2.97
N ASP A 279 -30.13 -10.05 3.83
CA ASP A 279 -31.48 -10.50 4.20
C ASP A 279 -32.17 -9.58 5.21
N GLU A 280 -31.40 -8.92 6.07
CA GLU A 280 -31.91 -8.00 7.08
C GLU A 280 -32.52 -6.71 6.49
N THR A 281 -33.26 -5.97 7.32
CA THR A 281 -33.81 -4.66 6.95
C THR A 281 -32.71 -3.59 6.97
N PRO A 282 -32.68 -2.67 5.99
CA PRO A 282 -31.65 -1.62 5.93
C PRO A 282 -31.60 -0.78 7.21
N ASN A 283 -30.43 -0.72 7.85
CA ASN A 283 -30.18 0.10 9.03
C ASN A 283 -28.72 0.61 9.05
N PRO A 284 -28.41 1.67 9.82
CA PRO A 284 -27.07 2.29 9.80
C PRO A 284 -25.92 1.35 10.17
N SER A 285 -26.14 0.39 11.07
CA SER A 285 -25.11 -0.59 11.46
C SER A 285 -24.82 -1.57 10.31
N ASN A 286 -25.88 -2.07 9.66
CA ASN A 286 -25.75 -2.95 8.50
C ASN A 286 -25.04 -2.25 7.35
N LYS A 287 -25.33 -0.96 7.12
CA LYS A 287 -24.64 -0.15 6.14
C LYS A 287 -23.12 -0.18 6.34
N LEU A 288 -22.65 0.11 7.56
CA LEU A 288 -21.21 0.16 7.86
C LEU A 288 -20.55 -1.22 7.66
N ALA A 289 -21.23 -2.29 8.09
CA ALA A 289 -20.73 -3.65 7.91
C ALA A 289 -20.67 -4.08 6.43
N ILE A 290 -21.70 -3.74 5.63
CA ILE A 290 -21.73 -3.99 4.19
C ILE A 290 -20.59 -3.24 3.49
N ILE A 291 -20.44 -1.93 3.75
CA ILE A 291 -19.37 -1.12 3.15
C ILE A 291 -17.99 -1.67 3.53
N HIS A 292 -17.82 -2.12 4.78
CA HIS A 292 -16.58 -2.73 5.21
C HIS A 292 -16.26 -4.00 4.41
N ILE A 293 -17.20 -4.95 4.32
CA ILE A 293 -17.01 -6.21 3.58
C ILE A 293 -16.72 -5.96 2.10
N LEU A 294 -17.51 -5.09 1.45
CA LEU A 294 -17.30 -4.73 0.04
C LEU A 294 -15.92 -4.08 -0.15
N GLY A 295 -15.50 -3.25 0.80
CA GLY A 295 -14.16 -2.66 0.84
C GLY A 295 -13.05 -3.71 0.91
N LEU A 296 -13.19 -4.74 1.76
CA LEU A 296 -12.21 -5.82 1.88
C LEU A 296 -12.03 -6.56 0.54
N LEU A 297 -13.15 -6.93 -0.11
CA LEU A 297 -13.14 -7.59 -1.41
C LEU A 297 -12.51 -6.71 -2.50
N SER A 298 -12.92 -5.44 -2.58
CA SER A 298 -12.37 -4.48 -3.54
C SER A 298 -10.84 -4.32 -3.38
N ASN A 299 -10.35 -4.23 -2.14
CA ASN A 299 -8.93 -4.05 -1.87
C ASN A 299 -8.10 -5.32 -2.14
N LEU A 300 -8.66 -6.51 -1.92
CA LEU A 300 -8.04 -7.76 -2.34
C LEU A 300 -7.86 -7.79 -3.86
N PHE A 301 -8.95 -7.54 -4.61
CA PHE A 301 -8.94 -7.60 -6.08
C PHE A 301 -8.13 -6.47 -6.72
N THR A 302 -7.82 -5.40 -5.99
CA THR A 302 -6.95 -4.31 -6.49
C THR A 302 -5.50 -4.76 -6.73
N THR A 303 -5.06 -5.83 -6.05
CA THR A 303 -3.65 -6.25 -6.03
C THR A 303 -3.43 -7.70 -6.45
N LEU A 304 -4.50 -8.46 -6.60
CA LEU A 304 -4.49 -9.83 -7.10
C LEU A 304 -4.50 -9.83 -8.63
N ASP A 305 -3.33 -9.59 -9.22
CA ASP A 305 -3.10 -9.60 -10.66
C ASP A 305 -2.26 -10.81 -11.07
N ILE A 306 -2.88 -11.76 -11.78
CA ILE A 306 -2.23 -13.02 -12.20
C ILE A 306 -1.62 -12.89 -13.60
N SER A 307 -1.99 -11.85 -14.37
CA SER A 307 -1.55 -11.67 -15.76
C SER A 307 -0.03 -11.53 -15.90
N LYS A 308 0.63 -10.97 -14.88
CA LYS A 308 2.09 -10.77 -14.85
C LYS A 308 2.91 -12.05 -14.68
N GLN A 309 2.29 -13.18 -14.32
CA GLN A 309 3.00 -14.47 -14.33
C GLN A 309 3.41 -14.88 -15.75
N ASP A 310 2.64 -14.48 -16.77
CA ASP A 310 2.86 -14.89 -18.15
C ASP A 310 3.98 -14.10 -18.85
N ASP A 311 4.24 -12.85 -18.44
CA ASP A 311 5.24 -11.98 -19.09
C ASP A 311 6.69 -12.26 -18.63
N GLU A 312 6.93 -12.56 -17.34
CA GLU A 312 8.31 -12.75 -16.82
C GLU A 312 8.86 -14.17 -17.02
N SER A 313 7.99 -15.14 -17.32
CA SER A 313 8.43 -16.50 -17.69
C SER A 313 9.10 -16.57 -19.06
N ALA A 314 9.12 -15.46 -19.82
CA ALA A 314 9.72 -15.36 -21.14
C ALA A 314 11.21 -14.97 -21.15
N ASP A 315 11.77 -14.36 -20.09
CA ASP A 315 13.08 -13.69 -20.17
C ASP A 315 14.20 -14.27 -19.26
N GLY A 316 14.01 -15.47 -18.68
CA GLY A 316 14.98 -16.10 -17.77
C GLY A 316 15.48 -17.49 -18.20
N SER A 317 16.56 -17.54 -19.00
CA SER A 317 17.52 -18.64 -19.21
C SER A 317 17.17 -20.10 -18.78
N ALA A 318 16.68 -20.92 -19.72
CA ALA A 318 17.09 -22.32 -20.04
C ALA A 318 16.02 -23.01 -20.93
N PRO A 319 16.37 -23.89 -21.89
CA PRO A 319 15.39 -24.50 -22.79
C PRO A 319 14.68 -25.68 -22.10
N ALA A 320 13.63 -25.40 -21.33
CA ALA A 320 12.70 -26.43 -20.89
C ALA A 320 11.79 -26.85 -22.07
N VAL A 321 11.60 -28.15 -22.20
CA VAL A 321 10.82 -28.83 -23.25
C VAL A 321 9.46 -28.15 -23.43
N LYS A 322 9.18 -27.71 -24.67
CA LYS A 322 7.88 -27.15 -25.10
C LYS A 322 6.78 -28.21 -25.03
N THR A 323 6.26 -28.48 -23.84
CA THR A 323 4.85 -28.86 -23.68
C THR A 323 4.05 -27.58 -23.75
N ALA A 324 3.12 -27.48 -24.71
CA ALA A 324 2.21 -26.33 -24.81
C ALA A 324 1.58 -26.04 -23.43
N PRO A 325 1.55 -24.79 -22.97
CA PRO A 325 0.85 -24.45 -21.74
C PRO A 325 -0.61 -24.95 -21.85
N PRO A 326 -1.17 -25.57 -20.79
CA PRO A 326 -2.60 -25.82 -20.77
C PRO A 326 -3.34 -24.49 -21.03
N PRO A 327 -4.51 -24.51 -21.70
CA PRO A 327 -5.28 -23.30 -21.89
C PRO A 327 -5.48 -22.63 -20.52
N PRO A 328 -5.26 -21.31 -20.41
CA PRO A 328 -5.37 -20.64 -19.13
C PRO A 328 -6.76 -20.92 -18.56
N GLY A 329 -6.78 -21.52 -17.38
CA GLY A 329 -8.02 -21.72 -16.64
C GLY A 329 -8.70 -20.37 -16.38
N PRO A 330 -10.00 -20.35 -16.04
CA PRO A 330 -10.69 -19.11 -15.79
C PRO A 330 -9.99 -18.33 -14.66
N ASN A 331 -9.82 -17.02 -14.87
CA ASN A 331 -9.17 -16.16 -13.90
C ASN A 331 -9.89 -16.28 -12.52
N PRO A 332 -9.18 -16.61 -11.42
CA PRO A 332 -9.75 -16.79 -10.09
C PRO A 332 -10.63 -15.62 -9.61
N VAL A 333 -10.25 -14.38 -9.91
CA VAL A 333 -11.01 -13.20 -9.53
C VAL A 333 -12.35 -13.16 -10.27
N VAL A 334 -12.35 -13.50 -11.57
CA VAL A 334 -13.58 -13.57 -12.37
C VAL A 334 -14.53 -14.64 -11.82
N VAL A 335 -14.01 -15.83 -11.49
CA VAL A 335 -14.82 -16.92 -10.91
C VAL A 335 -15.50 -16.46 -9.61
N VAL A 336 -14.75 -15.78 -8.75
CA VAL A 336 -15.27 -15.26 -7.48
C VAL A 336 -16.30 -14.18 -7.72
N LEU A 337 -16.04 -13.23 -8.62
CA LEU A 337 -16.97 -12.16 -8.96
C LEU A 337 -18.29 -12.72 -9.50
N GLN A 338 -18.25 -13.75 -10.35
CA GLN A 338 -19.45 -14.45 -10.83
C GLN A 338 -20.25 -15.09 -9.69
N GLN A 339 -19.57 -15.70 -8.72
CA GLN A 339 -20.22 -16.31 -7.55
C GLN A 339 -20.90 -15.28 -6.65
N VAL A 340 -20.24 -14.14 -6.41
CA VAL A 340 -20.79 -13.09 -5.54
C VAL A 340 -21.74 -12.12 -6.26
N PHE A 341 -21.86 -12.19 -7.59
CA PHE A 341 -22.61 -11.22 -8.37
C PHE A 341 -24.09 -11.13 -7.97
N ALA A 342 -24.76 -12.28 -7.81
CA ALA A 342 -26.16 -12.34 -7.40
C ALA A 342 -26.38 -11.72 -6.00
N LEU A 343 -25.43 -11.94 -5.08
CA LEU A 343 -25.47 -11.32 -3.75
C LEU A 343 -25.30 -9.80 -3.83
N ILE A 344 -24.39 -9.32 -4.68
CA ILE A 344 -24.21 -7.88 -4.93
C ILE A 344 -25.50 -7.25 -5.49
N GLN A 345 -26.19 -7.94 -6.41
CA GLN A 345 -27.49 -7.48 -6.93
C GLN A 345 -28.56 -7.40 -5.83
N THR A 346 -28.62 -8.39 -4.93
CA THR A 346 -29.52 -8.38 -3.76
C THR A 346 -29.24 -7.18 -2.85
N VAL A 347 -27.97 -6.89 -2.58
CA VAL A 347 -27.57 -5.71 -1.79
C VAL A 347 -28.01 -4.42 -2.49
N LEU A 348 -27.72 -4.28 -3.79
CA LEU A 348 -28.13 -3.11 -4.58
C LEU A 348 -29.65 -2.92 -4.58
N GLY A 349 -30.44 -4.00 -4.70
CA GLY A 349 -31.90 -3.94 -4.69
C GLY A 349 -32.48 -3.27 -3.43
N LYS A 350 -31.81 -3.42 -2.28
CA LYS A 350 -32.20 -2.78 -1.01
C LYS A 350 -31.55 -1.42 -0.78
N TRP A 351 -30.33 -1.22 -1.28
CA TRP A 351 -29.47 -0.08 -0.95
C TRP A 351 -29.24 0.91 -2.09
N LEU A 352 -29.97 0.81 -3.21
CA LEU A 352 -29.77 1.67 -4.38
C LEU A 352 -29.86 3.18 -4.08
N ASN A 353 -30.66 3.57 -3.08
CA ASN A 353 -30.81 4.95 -2.63
C ASN A 353 -29.62 5.48 -1.81
N ASP A 354 -28.74 4.61 -1.30
CA ASP A 354 -27.60 5.00 -0.48
C ASP A 354 -26.33 5.13 -1.34
N SER A 355 -25.85 6.36 -1.49
CA SER A 355 -24.72 6.65 -2.37
C SER A 355 -23.42 5.97 -1.92
N GLN A 356 -23.21 5.75 -0.62
CA GLN A 356 -21.97 5.16 -0.12
C GLN A 356 -21.94 3.65 -0.39
N VAL A 357 -23.09 2.97 -0.28
CA VAL A 357 -23.18 1.54 -0.63
C VAL A 357 -23.01 1.34 -2.14
N VAL A 358 -23.66 2.18 -2.95
CA VAL A 358 -23.50 2.14 -4.41
C VAL A 358 -22.05 2.41 -4.83
N GLU A 359 -21.39 3.39 -4.21
CA GLU A 359 -19.97 3.65 -4.44
C GLU A 359 -19.08 2.47 -4.06
N ALA A 360 -19.33 1.81 -2.91
CA ALA A 360 -18.59 0.62 -2.49
C ALA A 360 -18.78 -0.57 -3.46
N VAL A 361 -19.99 -0.77 -3.99
CA VAL A 361 -20.25 -1.80 -5.01
C VAL A 361 -19.52 -1.47 -6.31
N CYS A 362 -19.64 -0.24 -6.81
CA CYS A 362 -18.94 0.19 -8.02
C CYS A 362 -17.41 0.08 -7.85
N ALA A 363 -16.87 0.35 -6.65
CA ALA A 363 -15.44 0.24 -6.37
C ALA A 363 -14.91 -1.20 -6.48
N ILE A 364 -15.70 -2.24 -6.17
CA ILE A 364 -15.29 -3.63 -6.41
C ILE A 364 -14.97 -3.83 -7.89
N PHE A 365 -15.92 -3.47 -8.75
CA PHE A 365 -15.78 -3.66 -10.19
C PHE A 365 -14.74 -2.71 -10.79
N GLU A 366 -14.68 -1.45 -10.37
CA GLU A 366 -13.66 -0.50 -10.83
C GLU A 366 -12.24 -1.04 -10.57
N LYS A 367 -11.98 -1.51 -9.35
CA LYS A 367 -10.68 -2.09 -8.99
C LYS A 367 -10.40 -3.40 -9.72
N SER A 368 -11.41 -4.25 -9.88
CA SER A 368 -11.27 -5.52 -10.60
C SER A 368 -10.98 -5.30 -12.08
N VAL A 369 -11.68 -4.37 -12.73
CA VAL A 369 -11.47 -3.99 -14.13
C VAL A 369 -10.08 -3.37 -14.33
N LYS A 370 -9.60 -2.53 -13.39
CA LYS A 370 -8.22 -1.98 -13.43
C LYS A 370 -7.14 -3.06 -13.36
N THR A 371 -7.41 -4.11 -12.59
CA THR A 371 -6.42 -5.14 -12.28
C THR A 371 -6.39 -6.22 -13.37
N LEU A 372 -7.57 -6.63 -13.85
CA LEU A 372 -7.72 -7.71 -14.82
C LEU A 372 -7.66 -7.26 -16.28
N LEU A 373 -7.94 -5.97 -16.55
CA LEU A 373 -7.99 -5.44 -17.91
C LEU A 373 -8.87 -6.31 -18.83
N HIS A 374 -8.28 -6.90 -19.87
CA HIS A 374 -8.95 -7.75 -20.86
C HIS A 374 -9.48 -9.07 -20.26
N ASP A 375 -8.88 -9.59 -19.20
CA ASP A 375 -9.35 -10.81 -18.51
C ASP A 375 -10.71 -10.60 -17.84
N PHE A 376 -11.16 -9.35 -17.68
CA PHE A 376 -12.49 -9.03 -17.18
C PHE A 376 -13.61 -9.26 -18.21
N ALA A 377 -13.28 -9.53 -19.49
CA ALA A 377 -14.24 -9.72 -20.58
C ALA A 377 -15.47 -10.59 -20.24
N PRO A 378 -15.37 -11.73 -19.53
CA PRO A 378 -16.52 -12.57 -19.20
C PRO A 378 -17.60 -11.89 -18.33
N MET A 379 -17.24 -10.82 -17.61
CA MET A 379 -18.14 -10.07 -16.72
C MET A 379 -18.76 -8.84 -17.39
N VAL A 380 -18.30 -8.45 -18.58
CA VAL A 380 -18.68 -7.19 -19.25
C VAL A 380 -20.19 -7.08 -19.45
N SER A 381 -20.83 -8.11 -20.00
CA SER A 381 -22.29 -8.09 -20.27
C SER A 381 -23.09 -7.91 -18.97
N GLN A 382 -22.79 -8.72 -17.95
CA GLN A 382 -23.51 -8.69 -16.67
C GLN A 382 -23.33 -7.34 -15.97
N LEU A 383 -22.10 -6.80 -15.98
CA LEU A 383 -21.81 -5.50 -15.41
C LEU A 383 -22.53 -4.37 -16.16
N SER A 384 -22.54 -4.41 -17.50
CA SER A 384 -23.23 -3.41 -18.31
C SER A 384 -24.73 -3.37 -18.05
N GLU A 385 -25.38 -4.52 -17.93
CA GLU A 385 -26.81 -4.61 -17.59
C GLU A 385 -27.10 -4.04 -16.20
N MET A 386 -26.30 -4.44 -15.19
CA MET A 386 -26.45 -3.95 -13.82
C MET A 386 -26.26 -2.44 -13.74
N LEU A 387 -25.21 -1.90 -14.38
CA LEU A 387 -24.96 -0.45 -14.42
C LEU A 387 -26.09 0.31 -15.11
N GLY A 388 -26.63 -0.22 -16.21
CA GLY A 388 -27.76 0.37 -16.90
C GLY A 388 -29.00 0.45 -16.01
N GLN A 389 -29.38 -0.66 -15.38
CA GLN A 389 -30.52 -0.73 -14.47
C GLN A 389 -30.37 0.22 -13.27
N MET A 390 -29.17 0.24 -12.66
CA MET A 390 -28.85 1.14 -11.56
C MET A 390 -28.99 2.61 -11.98
N TYR A 391 -28.37 2.99 -13.10
CA TYR A 391 -28.32 4.38 -13.56
C TYR A 391 -29.68 4.89 -14.03
N SER A 392 -30.49 4.04 -14.69
CA SER A 392 -31.86 4.38 -15.09
C SER A 392 -32.78 4.61 -13.89
N THR A 393 -32.56 3.89 -12.79
CA THR A 393 -33.37 4.04 -11.58
C THR A 393 -32.90 5.23 -10.75
N ILE A 394 -31.60 5.28 -10.42
CA ILE A 394 -30.99 6.35 -9.63
C ILE A 394 -29.65 6.72 -10.29
N PRO A 395 -29.61 7.81 -11.07
CA PRO A 395 -28.39 8.26 -11.73
C PRO A 395 -27.33 8.66 -10.70
N GLN A 396 -26.20 7.98 -10.65
CA GLN A 396 -25.10 8.27 -9.72
C GLN A 396 -23.74 8.33 -10.44
N ALA A 397 -22.82 9.13 -9.90
CA ALA A 397 -21.51 9.36 -10.49
C ALA A 397 -20.61 8.09 -10.60
N PRO A 398 -20.59 7.16 -9.64
CA PRO A 398 -19.73 5.96 -9.73
C PRO A 398 -20.03 5.07 -10.94
N ALA A 399 -21.29 5.00 -11.37
CA ALA A 399 -21.68 4.25 -12.56
C ALA A 399 -21.13 4.89 -13.85
N LEU A 400 -21.04 6.23 -13.91
CA LEU A 400 -20.42 6.95 -15.02
C LEU A 400 -18.91 6.65 -15.10
N ASP A 401 -18.22 6.71 -13.96
CA ASP A 401 -16.78 6.46 -13.91
C ASP A 401 -16.44 5.02 -14.35
N LEU A 402 -17.24 4.05 -13.90
CA LEU A 402 -17.06 2.65 -14.27
C LEU A 402 -17.38 2.43 -15.77
N THR A 403 -18.43 3.06 -16.29
CA THR A 403 -18.72 3.05 -17.74
C THR A 403 -17.55 3.61 -18.54
N ARG A 404 -17.00 4.76 -18.13
CA ARG A 404 -15.82 5.39 -18.76
C ARG A 404 -14.66 4.41 -18.83
N GLN A 405 -14.41 3.72 -17.72
CA GLN A 405 -13.33 2.77 -17.62
C GLN A 405 -13.54 1.55 -18.52
N MET A 406 -14.76 1.00 -18.58
CA MET A 406 -15.08 -0.10 -19.49
C MET A 406 -14.87 0.33 -20.96
N VAL A 407 -15.29 1.54 -21.33
CA VAL A 407 -15.01 2.11 -22.67
C VAL A 407 -13.51 2.21 -22.93
N HIS A 408 -12.72 2.68 -21.96
CA HIS A 408 -11.28 2.84 -22.14
C HIS A 408 -10.54 1.52 -22.41
N ILE A 409 -10.94 0.43 -21.72
CA ILE A 409 -10.24 -0.87 -21.81
C ILE A 409 -10.74 -1.69 -23.01
N PHE A 410 -12.06 -1.77 -23.21
CA PHE A 410 -12.66 -2.66 -24.20
C PHE A 410 -12.96 -1.98 -25.53
N ALA A 411 -12.56 -0.72 -25.71
CA ALA A 411 -12.72 0.01 -26.96
C ALA A 411 -12.22 -0.76 -28.19
N SER A 412 -11.05 -1.40 -28.10
CA SER A 412 -10.47 -2.13 -29.23
C SER A 412 -11.07 -3.53 -29.44
N GLU A 413 -11.93 -4.02 -28.54
CA GLU A 413 -12.45 -5.39 -28.56
C GLU A 413 -13.84 -5.48 -29.20
N THR A 414 -13.89 -5.90 -30.46
CA THR A 414 -15.16 -5.98 -31.23
C THR A 414 -16.21 -6.88 -30.61
N ASP A 415 -15.79 -7.95 -29.94
CA ASP A 415 -16.69 -9.00 -29.45
C ASP A 415 -17.34 -8.64 -28.10
N HIS A 416 -16.63 -7.86 -27.27
CA HIS A 416 -17.05 -7.50 -25.92
C HIS A 416 -17.54 -6.04 -25.80
N PHE A 417 -17.32 -5.20 -26.81
CA PHE A 417 -17.78 -3.81 -26.82
C PHE A 417 -19.29 -3.58 -27.00
N PRO A 418 -20.10 -4.43 -27.68
CA PRO A 418 -21.51 -4.12 -27.93
C PRO A 418 -22.36 -3.85 -26.67
N PRO A 419 -22.23 -4.60 -25.56
CA PRO A 419 -22.91 -4.27 -24.30
C PRO A 419 -22.49 -2.91 -23.71
N ILE A 420 -21.21 -2.55 -23.85
CA ILE A 420 -20.65 -1.28 -23.36
C ILE A 420 -21.20 -0.11 -24.19
N LYS A 421 -21.30 -0.28 -25.50
CA LYS A 421 -21.91 0.71 -26.39
C LYS A 421 -23.38 0.96 -26.02
N ALA A 422 -24.15 -0.10 -25.78
CA ALA A 422 -25.54 0.03 -25.34
C ALA A 422 -25.66 0.74 -23.98
N LEU A 423 -24.76 0.41 -23.03
CA LEU A 423 -24.67 1.11 -21.75
C LEU A 423 -24.35 2.60 -21.93
N PHE A 424 -23.37 2.93 -22.77
CA PHE A 424 -22.99 4.30 -23.06
C PHE A 424 -24.18 5.11 -23.61
N GLU A 425 -24.88 4.59 -24.63
CA GLU A 425 -26.05 5.23 -25.21
C GLU A 425 -27.16 5.47 -24.17
N LEU A 426 -27.43 4.47 -23.32
CA LEU A 426 -28.41 4.57 -22.24
C LEU A 426 -28.03 5.65 -21.23
N VAL A 427 -26.80 5.60 -20.72
CA VAL A 427 -26.31 6.51 -19.69
C VAL A 427 -26.28 7.94 -20.20
N THR A 428 -25.81 8.18 -21.43
CA THR A 428 -25.84 9.49 -22.08
C THR A 428 -27.27 10.01 -22.25
N SER A 429 -28.20 9.17 -22.73
CA SER A 429 -29.61 9.55 -22.89
C SER A 429 -30.25 9.97 -21.57
N VAL A 430 -30.02 9.19 -20.51
CA VAL A 430 -30.52 9.49 -19.16
C VAL A 430 -29.88 10.78 -18.62
N THR A 431 -28.56 10.97 -18.77
CA THR A 431 -27.89 12.20 -18.30
C THR A 431 -28.40 13.45 -19.05
N LEU A 432 -28.58 13.37 -20.37
CA LEU A 432 -29.11 14.46 -21.18
C LEU A 432 -30.54 14.84 -20.76
N SER A 433 -31.40 13.86 -20.49
CA SER A 433 -32.76 14.11 -20.00
C SER A 433 -32.76 14.86 -18.67
N ILE A 434 -31.89 14.46 -17.72
CA ILE A 434 -31.73 15.13 -16.42
C ILE A 434 -31.25 16.58 -16.60
N PHE A 435 -30.33 16.81 -17.54
CA PHE A 435 -29.80 18.13 -17.84
C PHE A 435 -30.90 19.05 -18.42
N GLN A 436 -31.68 18.55 -19.38
CA GLN A 436 -32.76 19.28 -20.03
C GLN A 436 -33.90 19.65 -19.06
N GLN A 437 -34.15 18.84 -18.04
CA GLN A 437 -35.18 19.09 -17.02
C GLN A 437 -34.78 20.17 -15.98
N GLY A 438 -33.69 20.91 -16.16
CA GLY A 438 -33.25 21.98 -15.25
C GLY A 438 -32.68 21.49 -13.91
N ARG A 439 -32.68 20.17 -13.65
CA ARG A 439 -31.98 19.55 -12.52
C ARG A 439 -30.45 19.55 -12.70
N GLY A 440 -29.98 19.84 -13.92
CA GLY A 440 -28.56 20.00 -14.27
C GLY A 440 -27.85 21.17 -13.57
N SER A 441 -28.57 22.24 -13.18
CA SER A 441 -27.98 23.40 -12.47
C SER A 441 -27.79 23.19 -10.96
N SER A 442 -28.23 22.04 -10.42
CA SER A 442 -27.90 21.65 -9.05
C SER A 442 -26.45 21.14 -8.97
N ARG A 443 -25.77 21.31 -7.84
CA ARG A 443 -24.36 20.89 -7.65
C ARG A 443 -24.12 19.41 -8.04
N GLY A 444 -25.11 18.53 -7.80
CA GLY A 444 -25.07 17.13 -8.22
C GLY A 444 -25.38 16.87 -9.71
N GLY A 445 -26.15 17.75 -10.36
CA GLY A 445 -26.37 17.74 -11.81
C GLY A 445 -25.13 18.12 -12.60
N SER A 446 -24.39 19.13 -12.13
CA SER A 446 -23.13 19.57 -12.76
C SER A 446 -22.07 18.48 -12.76
N VAL A 447 -21.88 17.76 -11.64
CA VAL A 447 -20.90 16.66 -11.54
C VAL A 447 -21.22 15.52 -12.52
N LYS A 448 -22.49 15.14 -12.64
CA LYS A 448 -22.93 14.10 -13.58
C LYS A 448 -22.73 14.54 -15.03
N THR A 449 -22.95 15.81 -15.32
CA THR A 449 -22.75 16.38 -16.65
C THR A 449 -21.28 16.38 -17.05
N VAL A 450 -20.38 16.82 -16.14
CA VAL A 450 -18.92 16.78 -16.37
C VAL A 450 -18.44 15.36 -16.63
N LYS A 451 -18.84 14.40 -15.79
CA LYS A 451 -18.47 12.99 -15.98
C LYS A 451 -19.02 12.40 -17.27
N CYS A 452 -20.24 12.75 -17.66
CA CYS A 452 -20.78 12.34 -18.97
C CYS A 452 -19.98 12.92 -20.14
N ILE A 453 -19.51 14.17 -20.03
CA ILE A 453 -18.62 14.78 -21.03
C ILE A 453 -17.28 14.02 -21.10
N GLU A 454 -16.70 13.62 -19.96
CA GLU A 454 -15.48 12.81 -19.92
C GLU A 454 -15.66 11.44 -20.59
N ILE A 455 -16.82 10.78 -20.39
CA ILE A 455 -17.12 9.52 -21.10
C ILE A 455 -17.23 9.78 -22.60
N CYS A 456 -17.97 10.82 -23.02
CA CYS A 456 -18.06 11.18 -24.43
C CYS A 456 -16.66 11.40 -25.02
N GLY A 457 -15.78 12.15 -24.36
CA GLY A 457 -14.40 12.33 -24.80
C GLY A 457 -13.62 11.02 -24.91
N THR A 458 -13.80 10.11 -23.95
CA THR A 458 -13.17 8.78 -23.99
C THR A 458 -13.68 7.94 -25.17
N PHE A 459 -14.99 8.01 -25.46
CA PHE A 459 -15.62 7.32 -26.59
C PHE A 459 -15.24 7.93 -27.95
N LEU A 460 -15.09 9.26 -28.04
CA LEU A 460 -14.59 9.92 -29.25
C LEU A 460 -13.16 9.46 -29.56
N ASN A 461 -12.32 9.36 -28.53
CA ASN A 461 -10.92 8.94 -28.68
C ASN A 461 -10.76 7.44 -29.03
N SER A 462 -11.79 6.61 -28.81
CA SER A 462 -11.73 5.18 -29.14
C SER A 462 -11.98 4.85 -30.62
N GLY A 463 -12.30 5.85 -31.46
CA GLY A 463 -12.40 5.67 -32.91
C GLY A 463 -13.66 4.95 -33.42
N HIS A 464 -14.68 4.77 -32.58
CA HIS A 464 -15.96 4.13 -32.95
C HIS A 464 -17.02 5.09 -33.51
N ILE A 465 -16.59 6.16 -34.21
CA ILE A 465 -17.45 7.10 -34.94
C ILE A 465 -17.15 7.05 -36.42
#